data_AF-A0A7S2JM35-F1
#
_entry.id   AF-A0A7S2JM35-F1
#
_cell.length_a   1.000
_cell.length_b   1.000
_cell.length_c   1.000
_cell.angle_alpha   90.00
_cell.angle_beta   90.00
_cell.angle_gamma   90.00
#
_symmetry.space_group_name_H-M   'P 1'
#
loop_
_entity.id
_entity.type
_entity.pdbx_description
1 polymer ?
#
loop_
_entity_poly.entity_id
_entity_poly.type
_entity_poly.pdbx_seq_one_letter_code
_entity_poly.pdbx_strand_id
1 'polypeptide(L)'
;KAGFSADRVFNAHGSVHLWQCVSPACNHGRDPWSAGGWSPGEAVPSCKFCGKTARPNVSLFDDNQGAYADSLNGRAIEAQYERFEAWLRQVRGGPLCIV
;
A
#
# COMPACT_ATOMS: atom_id res chain seq x y z
N LYS A 1 2.03 -2.57 17.52
CA LYS A 1 3.15 -2.01 16.72
C LYS A 1 4.40 -1.96 17.61
N ALA A 2 5.59 -2.23 17.08
CA ALA A 2 6.83 -2.36 17.86
C ALA A 2 7.65 -1.05 18.00
N GLY A 3 7.10 0.11 17.61
CA GLY A 3 7.76 1.42 17.80
C GLY A 3 8.75 1.83 16.70
N PHE A 4 8.88 1.07 15.62
CA PHE A 4 9.69 1.47 14.46
C PHE A 4 9.14 2.75 13.82
N SER A 5 10.06 3.64 13.44
CA SER A 5 9.71 4.87 12.72
C SER A 5 9.28 4.55 11.28
N ALA A 6 8.20 5.18 10.82
CA ALA A 6 7.58 4.86 9.53
C ALA A 6 8.46 5.23 8.31
N ASP A 7 9.37 6.19 8.46
CA ASP A 7 10.36 6.55 7.45
C ASP A 7 11.42 5.45 7.23
N ARG A 8 11.61 4.56 8.22
CA ARG A 8 12.56 3.43 8.19
C ARG A 8 11.92 2.07 7.92
N VAL A 9 10.66 2.05 7.50
CA VAL A 9 9.94 0.82 7.17
C VAL A 9 9.45 0.89 5.73
N PHE A 10 9.77 -0.15 4.96
CA PHE A 10 9.21 -0.38 3.63
C PHE A 10 8.24 -1.56 3.67
N ASN A 11 6.96 -1.29 3.47
CA ASN A 11 5.92 -2.31 3.42
C ASN A 11 5.74 -2.76 1.96
N ALA A 12 6.52 -3.76 1.55
CA ALA A 12 6.57 -4.23 0.16
C ALA A 12 5.22 -4.71 -0.41
N HIS A 13 4.27 -5.09 0.44
CA HIS A 13 2.95 -5.59 0.05
C HIS A 13 1.81 -4.64 0.43
N GLY A 14 2.10 -3.36 0.68
CA GLY A 14 1.11 -2.39 1.12
C GLY A 14 0.80 -2.49 2.61
N SER A 15 -0.36 -1.99 3.04
CA SER A 15 -0.74 -1.91 4.44
C SER A 15 -2.23 -2.18 4.66
N VAL A 16 -2.54 -3.05 5.63
CA VAL A 16 -3.92 -3.23 6.13
C VAL A 16 -4.47 -1.99 6.82
N HIS A 17 -3.60 -1.04 7.20
CA HIS A 17 -3.99 0.23 7.81
C HIS A 17 -4.37 1.30 6.77
N LEU A 18 -4.32 0.98 5.48
CA LEU A 18 -4.73 1.85 4.39
C LEU A 18 -5.85 1.17 3.59
N TRP A 19 -6.80 1.98 3.13
CA TRP A 19 -7.84 1.62 2.18
C TRP A 19 -7.53 2.21 0.80
N GLN A 20 -8.01 1.52 -0.23
CA GLN A 20 -8.04 1.97 -1.61
C GLN A 20 -9.40 1.67 -2.24
N CYS A 21 -9.73 2.31 -3.37
CA CYS A 21 -10.91 1.95 -4.13
C CYS A 21 -10.65 0.66 -4.93
N VAL A 22 -11.70 -0.11 -5.22
CA VAL A 22 -11.63 -1.21 -6.20
C VAL A 22 -11.61 -0.72 -7.66
N SER A 23 -11.91 0.56 -7.90
CA SER A 23 -11.96 1.14 -9.24
C SER A 23 -10.62 1.79 -9.59
N PRO A 24 -9.88 1.30 -10.61
CA PRO A 24 -8.60 1.88 -11.03
C PRO A 24 -8.71 3.38 -11.37
N ALA A 25 -9.75 3.75 -12.14
CA ALA A 25 -10.03 5.15 -12.48
C ALA A 25 -10.23 6.05 -11.25
N CYS A 26 -10.77 5.53 -10.15
CA CYS A 26 -10.94 6.28 -8.91
C CYS A 26 -9.62 6.43 -8.15
N ASN A 27 -8.74 5.42 -8.21
CA ASN A 27 -7.42 5.44 -7.60
C ASN A 27 -6.44 6.35 -8.35
N HIS A 28 -6.64 6.57 -9.65
CA HIS A 28 -5.79 7.43 -10.45
C HIS A 28 -5.74 8.86 -9.88
N GLY A 29 -4.53 9.34 -9.58
CA GLY A 29 -4.29 10.65 -8.95
C GLY A 29 -4.67 10.76 -7.47
N ARG A 30 -5.01 9.65 -6.80
CA ARG A 30 -5.37 9.65 -5.37
C ARG A 30 -4.46 8.72 -4.58
N ASP A 31 -4.14 9.14 -3.35
CA ASP A 31 -3.44 8.30 -2.40
C ASP A 31 -4.39 7.30 -1.71
N PRO A 32 -3.90 6.11 -1.34
CA PRO A 32 -4.56 5.30 -0.32
C PRO A 32 -4.76 6.13 0.96
N TRP A 33 -5.81 5.84 1.72
CA TRP A 33 -6.15 6.61 2.91
C TRP A 33 -6.28 5.73 4.14
N SER A 34 -6.22 6.32 5.33
CA SER A 34 -6.34 5.58 6.59
C SER A 34 -7.59 4.68 6.62
N ALA A 35 -7.38 3.40 6.90
CA ALA A 35 -8.44 2.44 7.09
C ALA A 35 -9.28 2.78 8.33
N GLY A 36 -10.60 2.66 8.21
CA GLY A 36 -11.50 2.59 9.36
C GLY A 36 -11.52 1.19 9.98
N GLY A 37 -12.22 1.04 11.10
CA GLY A 37 -12.56 -0.28 11.64
C GLY A 37 -13.52 -1.00 10.70
N TRP A 38 -13.37 -2.32 10.60
CA TRP A 38 -14.33 -3.20 9.94
C TRP A 38 -14.34 -4.54 10.66
N SER A 39 -15.53 -5.09 10.90
CA SER A 39 -15.74 -6.40 11.52
C SER A 39 -16.54 -7.33 10.61
N PRO A 40 -16.31 -8.66 10.68
CA PRO A 40 -17.14 -9.62 9.95
C PRO A 40 -18.64 -9.43 10.26
N GLY A 41 -19.46 -9.37 9.21
CA GLY A 41 -20.90 -9.12 9.31
C GLY A 41 -21.30 -7.65 9.09
N GLU A 42 -20.35 -6.72 9.13
CA GLU A 42 -20.59 -5.33 8.70
C GLU A 42 -20.64 -5.22 7.18
N ALA A 43 -21.30 -4.16 6.69
CA ALA A 43 -21.28 -3.83 5.28
C ALA A 43 -19.84 -3.59 4.81
N VAL A 44 -19.55 -3.99 3.57
CA VAL A 44 -18.24 -3.75 2.96
C VAL A 44 -18.01 -2.23 2.87
N PRO A 45 -16.82 -1.72 3.25
CA PRO A 45 -16.59 -0.28 3.30
C PRO A 45 -16.74 0.38 1.93
N SER A 46 -17.28 1.59 1.92
CA SER A 46 -17.39 2.43 0.72
C SER A 46 -16.17 3.33 0.55
N CYS A 47 -15.79 3.57 -0.69
CA CYS A 47 -14.76 4.51 -1.07
C CYS A 47 -15.24 5.94 -0.79
N LYS A 48 -14.46 6.68 0.00
CA LYS A 48 -14.76 8.07 0.37
C LYS A 48 -14.79 9.06 -0.81
N PHE A 49 -14.38 8.64 -2.00
CA PHE A 49 -14.30 9.51 -3.19
C PHE A 49 -15.40 9.25 -4.22
N CYS A 50 -15.87 8.01 -4.36
CA CYS A 50 -16.83 7.65 -5.41
C CYS A 50 -17.97 6.72 -4.96
N GLY A 51 -18.02 6.32 -3.69
CA GLY A 51 -19.07 5.46 -3.14
C GLY A 51 -18.98 3.97 -3.51
N LYS A 52 -18.20 3.59 -4.55
CA LYS A 52 -17.91 2.18 -4.85
C LYS A 52 -17.18 1.50 -3.70
N THR A 53 -17.04 0.18 -3.74
CA THR A 53 -16.33 -0.59 -2.72
C THR A 53 -14.90 -0.10 -2.47
N ALA A 54 -14.53 -0.01 -1.20
CA ALA A 54 -13.15 0.11 -0.75
C ALA A 54 -12.64 -1.25 -0.29
N ARG A 55 -11.33 -1.47 -0.45
CA ARG A 55 -10.62 -2.65 0.06
C ARG A 55 -9.35 -2.23 0.78
N PRO A 56 -8.77 -3.08 1.64
CA PRO A 56 -7.42 -2.86 2.13
C PRO A 56 -6.42 -2.67 0.98
N ASN A 57 -5.49 -1.72 1.14
CA ASN A 57 -4.38 -1.47 0.22
C ASN A 57 -3.26 -2.47 0.51
N VAL A 58 -3.56 -3.75 0.29
CA VAL A 58 -2.61 -4.86 0.36
C VAL A 58 -2.54 -5.51 -1.00
N SER A 59 -1.35 -5.95 -1.41
CA SER A 59 -1.15 -6.64 -2.69
C SER A 59 -1.79 -8.03 -2.66
N LEU A 60 -2.63 -8.34 -3.65
CA LEU A 60 -3.16 -9.67 -3.94
C LEU A 60 -2.50 -10.24 -5.21
N PHE A 61 -2.57 -11.55 -5.40
CA PHE A 61 -1.79 -12.27 -6.43
C PHE A 61 -1.89 -11.71 -7.85
N ASP A 62 -3.08 -11.31 -8.30
CA ASP A 62 -3.29 -10.81 -9.66
C ASP A 62 -3.31 -9.27 -9.74
N ASP A 63 -3.10 -8.57 -8.63
CA ASP A 63 -3.09 -7.11 -8.66
C ASP A 63 -2.01 -6.60 -9.64
N ASN A 64 -2.39 -5.60 -10.44
CA ASN A 64 -1.60 -5.00 -11.52
C ASN A 64 -1.12 -5.99 -12.61
N GLN A 65 -1.79 -7.14 -12.76
CA GLN A 65 -1.49 -8.12 -13.81
C GLN A 65 -2.72 -8.41 -14.68
N GLY A 66 -2.49 -8.74 -15.95
CA GLY A 66 -3.53 -9.21 -16.88
C GLY A 66 -4.78 -8.32 -16.92
N ALA A 67 -5.93 -8.89 -16.57
CA ALA A 67 -7.22 -8.21 -16.53
C ALA A 67 -7.38 -7.18 -15.38
N TYR A 68 -6.45 -7.17 -14.42
CA TYR A 68 -6.47 -6.31 -13.24
C TYR A 68 -5.33 -5.29 -13.25
N ALA A 69 -4.95 -4.80 -14.44
CA ALA A 69 -4.05 -3.66 -14.55
C ALA A 69 -4.53 -2.48 -13.68
N ASP A 70 -3.61 -1.84 -12.97
CA ASP A 70 -3.87 -0.68 -12.09
C ASP A 70 -4.87 -0.92 -10.93
N SER A 71 -5.04 -2.17 -10.51
CA SER A 71 -5.92 -2.57 -9.41
C SER A 71 -5.34 -2.32 -8.02
N LEU A 72 -4.01 -2.36 -7.84
CA LEU A 72 -3.34 -1.96 -6.60
C LEU A 72 -2.83 -0.54 -6.72
N ASN A 73 -3.25 0.31 -5.78
CA ASN A 73 -2.74 1.67 -5.68
C ASN A 73 -1.33 1.66 -5.03
N GLY A 74 -0.31 1.65 -5.88
CA GLY A 74 1.11 1.50 -5.48
C GLY A 74 1.77 2.74 -4.88
N ARG A 75 1.14 3.93 -4.91
CA ARG A 75 1.78 5.21 -4.53
C ARG A 75 2.47 5.18 -3.15
N ALA A 76 1.80 4.61 -2.14
CA ALA A 76 2.38 4.50 -0.80
C ALA A 76 3.57 3.54 -0.74
N ILE A 77 3.54 2.47 -1.54
CA ILE A 77 4.60 1.46 -1.65
C ILE A 77 5.79 2.08 -2.38
N GLU A 78 5.55 2.75 -3.50
CA GLU A 78 6.56 3.43 -4.34
C GLU A 78 7.32 4.48 -3.52
N ALA A 79 6.63 5.36 -2.78
CA ALA A 79 7.27 6.37 -1.94
C ALA A 79 8.12 5.77 -0.81
N GLN A 80 7.75 4.60 -0.28
CA GLN A 80 8.56 3.88 0.71
C GLN A 80 9.76 3.18 0.05
N TYR A 81 9.56 2.61 -1.13
CA TYR A 81 10.60 1.97 -1.92
C TYR A 81 11.70 2.95 -2.32
N GLU A 82 11.35 4.19 -2.70
CA GLU A 82 12.34 5.23 -3.00
C GLU A 82 13.28 5.52 -1.82
N ARG A 83 12.75 5.56 -0.59
CA ARG A 83 13.57 5.75 0.63
C ARG A 83 14.44 4.53 0.91
N PHE A 84 13.88 3.34 0.73
CA PHE A 84 14.63 2.09 0.87
C PHE A 84 15.81 2.03 -0.12
N GLU A 85 15.56 2.35 -1.38
CA GLU A 85 16.58 2.44 -2.43
C GLU A 85 17.63 3.52 -2.14
N ALA A 86 17.22 4.67 -1.63
CA ALA A 86 18.15 5.71 -1.18
C ALA A 86 19.07 5.21 -0.06
N TRP A 87 18.52 4.47 0.91
CA TRP A 87 19.30 3.86 1.98
C TRP A 87 20.24 2.76 1.45
N LEU A 88 19.79 1.89 0.54
CA LEU A 88 20.65 0.88 -0.09
C LEU A 88 21.87 1.49 -0.78
N ARG A 89 21.69 2.63 -1.46
CA ARG A 89 22.81 3.37 -2.08
C ARG A 89 23.82 3.88 -1.05
N GLN A 90 23.36 4.30 0.13
CA GLN A 90 24.23 4.80 1.20
C GLN A 90 25.10 3.70 1.83
N VAL A 91 24.57 2.48 1.94
CA VAL A 91 25.28 1.35 2.58
C VAL A 91 26.07 0.50 1.59
N ARG A 92 26.02 0.83 0.29
CA ARG A 92 26.70 0.09 -0.77
C ARG A 92 28.21 0.01 -0.53
N GLY A 93 28.76 -1.20 -0.60
CA GLY A 93 30.19 -1.46 -0.39
C GLY A 93 30.61 -1.63 1.08
N GLY A 94 29.69 -1.42 2.02
CA GLY A 94 29.86 -1.78 3.43
C GLY A 94 29.35 -3.20 3.74
N PRO A 95 29.73 -3.78 4.90
CA PRO A 95 29.17 -5.03 5.36
C PRO A 95 27.67 -4.87 5.68
N LEU A 96 26.83 -5.72 5.10
CA LEU A 96 25.38 -5.74 5.30
C LEU A 96 24.93 -7.09 5.85
N CYS A 97 24.10 -7.07 6.90
CA CYS A 97 23.43 -8.26 7.42
C CYS A 97 21.94 -8.17 7.08
N ILE A 98 21.40 -9.25 6.50
CA ILE A 98 19.99 -9.41 6.19
C ILE A 98 19.46 -10.53 7.08
N VAL A 99 18.39 -10.26 7.82
CA VAL A 99 17.76 -11.17 8.78
C VAL A 99 16.41 -11.67 8.28
#